data_AF-A0A957RC27-F1
#
_entry.id   AF-A0A957RC27-F1
#
_cell.length_a   1.000
_cell.length_b   1.000
_cell.length_c   1.000
_cell.angle_alpha   90.00
_cell.angle_beta   90.00
_cell.angle_gamma   90.00
#
_symmetry.space_group_name_H-M   'P 1'
#
loop_
_entity.id
_entity.type
_entity.pdbx_description
1 polymer ?
#
loop_
_entity_poly.entity_id
_entity_poly.type
_entity_poly.pdbx_seq_one_letter_code
_entity_poly.pdbx_strand_id
1 'polypeptide(L)' 'MFANTQMMGIDIGFPDVCLTPTPAPVPIPYPNIAMGPMGVPAAYNILFMATPAHNMATTVPLTNGDNTGINMGVASGT' A
#
# COMPACT_ATOMS: atom_id res chain seq x y z
N MET A 1 -16.20 5.73 -10.57
CA MET A 1 -14.73 5.83 -10.54
C MET A 1 -14.37 7.20 -11.08
N PHE A 2 -13.94 8.12 -10.22
CA PHE A 2 -13.26 9.32 -10.70
C PHE A 2 -11.90 8.91 -11.27
N ALA A 3 -11.38 9.66 -12.22
CA ALA A 3 -10.06 9.41 -12.80
C ALA A 3 -8.98 9.39 -11.70
N ASN A 4 -8.28 8.26 -11.54
CA ASN A 4 -7.14 8.13 -10.63
C ASN A 4 -5.83 8.48 -11.36
N THR A 5 -4.88 9.06 -10.66
CA THR A 5 -3.61 9.54 -11.20
C THR A 5 -2.51 9.51 -10.15
N GLN A 6 -1.28 9.80 -10.57
CA GLN A 6 -0.16 10.08 -9.68
C GLN A 6 -0.34 11.35 -8.82
N MET A 7 -1.43 12.11 -9.00
CA MET A 7 -1.75 13.26 -8.17
C MET A 7 -2.24 12.83 -6.78
N MET A 8 -1.29 12.56 -5.88
CA MET A 8 -1.53 12.24 -4.48
C MET A 8 -2.57 11.11 -4.31
N GLY A 9 -3.28 11.07 -3.18
CA GLY A 9 -4.17 9.97 -2.84
C GLY A 9 -3.50 8.93 -1.94
N ILE A 10 -4.31 8.31 -1.10
CA ILE A 10 -3.89 7.32 -0.11
C ILE A 10 -4.91 6.19 -0.13
N ASP A 11 -4.42 4.95 -0.29
CA ASP A 11 -5.21 3.75 -0.06
C ASP A 11 -4.82 3.16 1.29
N ILE A 12 -5.80 2.96 2.17
CA ILE A 12 -5.59 2.45 3.53
C ILE A 12 -6.20 1.05 3.64
N GLY A 13 -5.36 0.05 3.88
CA GLY A 13 -5.76 -1.30 4.27
C GLY A 13 -5.69 -1.44 5.78
N PHE A 14 -6.80 -1.75 6.45
CA PHE A 14 -6.84 -2.03 7.88
C PHE A 14 -7.99 -3.00 8.19
N PRO A 15 -7.81 -3.96 9.13
CA PRO A 15 -6.60 -4.26 9.87
C PRO A 15 -5.65 -5.21 9.13
N ASP A 16 -4.35 -4.89 9.12
CA ASP A 16 -3.28 -5.82 8.78
C ASP A 16 -2.67 -6.38 10.05
N VAL A 17 -3.04 -7.62 10.39
CA VAL A 17 -2.60 -8.26 11.63
C VAL A 17 -1.27 -8.96 11.37
N CYS A 18 -0.19 -8.32 11.80
CA CYS A 18 1.17 -8.83 11.68
C CYS A 18 1.70 -9.38 13.00
N LEU A 19 2.64 -10.32 12.91
CA LEU A 19 3.37 -10.83 14.05
C LEU A 19 4.50 -9.84 14.40
N THR A 20 4.29 -9.07 15.47
CA THR A 20 5.26 -8.07 15.93
C THR A 20 6.35 -8.75 16.77
N PRO A 21 7.64 -8.46 16.52
CA PRO A 21 8.73 -9.01 17.32
C PRO A 21 8.66 -8.58 18.78
N THR A 22 8.42 -9.57 19.61
CA THR A 22 8.50 -9.56 21.08
C THR A 22 9.15 -10.88 21.50
N PRO A 23 9.55 -11.10 22.77
CA PRO A 23 10.16 -12.36 23.20
C PRO A 23 9.39 -13.63 22.78
N ALA A 24 8.06 -13.53 22.65
CA ALA A 24 7.25 -14.38 21.79
C ALA A 24 6.45 -13.47 20.83
N PRO A 25 6.41 -13.69 19.51
CA PRO A 25 5.70 -12.81 18.58
C PRO A 25 4.22 -12.62 18.94
N VAL A 26 3.74 -11.38 18.92
CA VAL A 26 2.35 -11.03 19.26
C VAL A 26 1.62 -10.50 18.02
N PRO A 27 0.38 -10.94 17.74
CA PRO A 27 -0.44 -10.35 16.68
C PRO A 27 -0.85 -8.91 17.04
N ILE A 28 -0.48 -7.93 16.21
CA ILE A 28 -0.87 -6.52 16.37
C ILE A 28 -1.51 -6.02 15.07
N PRO A 29 -2.67 -5.34 15.12
CA PRO A 29 -3.28 -4.73 13.95
C PRO A 29 -2.58 -3.42 13.56
N TYR A 30 -2.09 -3.37 12.32
CA TYR A 30 -1.48 -2.21 11.69
C TYR A 30 -2.30 -1.73 10.49
N PRO A 31 -2.13 -0.46 10.05
CA PRO A 31 -2.57 -0.05 8.74
C PRO A 31 -1.47 -0.34 7.69
N ASN A 32 -1.86 -0.79 6.49
CA ASN A 32 -1.05 -0.63 5.29
C ASN A 32 -1.49 0.64 4.57
N ILE A 33 -0.54 1.53 4.30
CA ILE A 33 -0.77 2.83 3.68
C ILE A 33 -0.04 2.84 2.34
N ALA A 34 -0.80 2.75 1.25
CA ALA A 34 -0.27 2.87 -0.10
C ALA A 34 -0.39 4.33 -0.57
N MET A 35 0.71 4.89 -1.06
CA MET A 35 0.73 6.25 -1.61
C MET A 35 0.45 6.19 -3.11
N GLY A 36 -0.62 6.87 -3.57
CA GLY A 36 -0.97 6.97 -4.98
C GLY A 36 0.21 7.35 -5.91
N PRO A 37 1.05 8.34 -5.54
CA PRO A 37 2.24 8.74 -6.32
C PRO A 37 3.31 7.65 -6.55
N MET A 38 3.19 6.49 -5.89
CA MET A 38 4.11 5.36 -6.06
C MET A 38 3.57 4.31 -7.04
N GLY A 39 2.40 4.52 -7.65
CA GLY A 39 1.76 3.57 -8.56
C GLY A 39 2.59 3.30 -9.82
N VAL A 40 2.76 2.02 -10.18
CA VAL A 40 3.48 1.59 -11.40
C VAL A 40 2.81 0.35 -12.05
N PRO A 41 2.80 0.23 -13.39
CA PRO A 41 3.08 1.27 -14.38
C PRO A 41 1.83 2.16 -14.59
N ALA A 42 1.98 3.47 -14.39
CA ALA A 42 0.97 4.44 -14.79
C ALA A 42 0.99 4.66 -16.32
N ALA A 43 -0.09 5.18 -16.89
CA ALA A 43 -0.11 5.64 -18.27
C ALA A 43 0.64 6.99 -18.39
N TYR A 44 1.97 6.95 -18.50
CA TYR A 44 2.84 8.13 -18.46
C TYR A 44 2.59 9.16 -19.57
N ASN A 45 1.90 8.78 -20.65
CA ASN A 45 1.54 9.66 -21.76
C ASN A 45 0.10 10.23 -21.67
N ILE A 46 -0.68 9.83 -20.68
CA ILE A 46 -2.05 10.31 -20.46
C ILE A 46 -2.05 11.10 -19.16
N LEU A 47 -2.33 12.39 -19.22
CA LEU A 47 -2.27 13.28 -18.06
C LEU A 47 -3.67 13.70 -17.62
N PHE A 48 -4.00 13.51 -16.34
CA PHE A 48 -5.08 14.25 -15.70
C PHE A 48 -4.50 15.15 -14.61
N MET A 49 -4.97 16.40 -14.56
CA MET A 49 -4.42 17.43 -13.67
C MET A 49 -2.89 17.52 -13.71
N ALA A 50 -2.31 17.43 -14.92
CA ALA A 50 -0.86 17.45 -15.18
C ALA A 50 -0.04 16.30 -14.56
N THR A 51 -0.67 15.18 -14.20
CA THR A 51 0.03 13.98 -13.69
C THR A 51 -0.40 12.72 -14.44
N PRO A 52 0.46 11.68 -14.54
CA PRO A 52 0.13 10.43 -15.22
C PRO A 52 -1.14 9.75 -14.67
N ALA A 53 -2.00 9.29 -15.58
CA ALA A 53 -3.21 8.56 -15.24
C ALA A 53 -2.93 7.12 -14.82
N HIS A 54 -3.69 6.61 -13.85
CA HIS A 54 -3.66 5.21 -13.46
C HIS A 54 -4.61 4.39 -14.35
N ASN A 55 -4.25 3.12 -14.56
CA ASN A 55 -5.07 2.14 -15.27
C ASN A 55 -5.20 0.87 -14.41
N MET A 56 -5.91 -0.14 -14.92
CA MET A 56 -6.13 -1.40 -14.18
C MET A 56 -4.86 -2.23 -13.92
N ALA A 57 -3.74 -1.91 -14.59
CA ALA A 57 -2.45 -2.54 -14.35
C ALA A 57 -1.60 -1.77 -13.34
N THR A 58 -1.96 -0.54 -12.97
CA THR A 58 -1.20 0.27 -12.02
C THR A 58 -1.35 -0.29 -10.60
N THR A 59 -0.21 -0.60 -9.96
CA THR A 59 -0.13 -1.10 -8.58
C THR A 59 0.85 -0.25 -7.79
N VAL A 60 0.56 0.02 -6.52
CA VAL A 60 1.53 0.62 -5.61
C VAL A 60 2.42 -0.49 -5.03
N PRO A 61 3.74 -0.49 -5.28
CA PRO A 61 4.59 -1.64 -4.97
C PRO A 61 4.99 -1.75 -3.49
N LEU A 62 4.80 -0.68 -2.70
CA LEU A 62 5.19 -0.61 -1.30
C LEU A 62 4.12 0.09 -0.48
N THR A 63 3.82 -0.47 0.69
CA THR A 63 2.94 0.13 1.70
C THR A 63 3.74 0.46 2.96
N ASN A 64 3.24 1.38 3.77
CA ASN A 64 3.82 1.77 5.07
C ASN A 64 2.81 1.59 6.21
N GLY A 65 3.27 1.64 7.46
CA GLY A 65 2.40 1.63 8.65
C GLY A 65 2.41 0.31 9.43
N ASP A 66 2.87 -0.76 8.81
CA ASP A 66 3.06 -2.12 9.33
C ASP A 66 4.55 -2.47 9.54
N ASN A 67 5.47 -1.49 9.42
CA ASN A 67 6.92 -1.71 9.42
C ASN A 67 7.47 -2.42 10.68
N THR A 68 6.75 -2.36 11.80
CA THR A 68 7.12 -3.08 13.03
C THR A 68 6.65 -4.54 13.04
N GLY A 69 5.69 -4.91 12.19
CA GLY A 69 5.20 -6.26 11.94
C GLY A 69 6.08 -7.09 11.01
N ILE A 70 7.41 -7.08 11.22
CA ILE A 70 8.39 -7.69 10.30
C ILE A 70 8.26 -9.22 10.16
N ASN A 71 7.58 -9.88 11.09
CA ASN A 71 7.39 -11.34 11.04
C ASN A 71 6.15 -11.74 10.20
N MET A 72 5.74 -10.85 9.28
CA MET A 72 4.65 -11.00 8.32
C MET A 72 3.26 -11.12 8.97
N GLY A 73 2.22 -11.22 8.13
CA GLY A 73 0.83 -11.38 8.56
C GLY A 73 0.61 -12.73 9.26
N VAL A 74 -0.38 -12.81 10.15
CA VAL A 74 -0.72 -14.05 10.88
C VAL A 74 -0.97 -15.24 9.95
N ALA A 75 -1.52 -15.00 8.76
CA ALA A 75 -1.79 -16.05 7.76
C ALA A 75 -0.60 -16.37 6.83
N SER A 76 0.39 -15.47 6.74
CA SER A 76 1.53 -15.58 5.81
C SER A 76 2.88 -15.80 6.50
N GLY A 77 2.94 -15.68 7.83
CA GLY A 77 4.14 -15.84 8.68
C GLY A 77 4.29 -17.22 9.34
N THR A 78 3.73 -18.27 8.73
CA THR A 78 3.93 -19.69 9.11
C THR A 78 4.91 -20.36 8.17
#